data_AF-A0A2E2WJP8-F1
#
_entry.id   AF-A0A2E2WJP8-F1
#
_cell.length_a   1.000
_cell.length_b   1.000
_cell.length_c   1.000
_cell.angle_alpha   90.00
_cell.angle_beta   90.00
_cell.angle_gamma   90.00
#
_symmetry.space_group_name_H-M   'P 1'
#
loop_
_entity.id
_entity.type
_entity.pdbx_description
1 polymer ?
#
loop_
_entity_poly.entity_id
_entity_poly.type
_entity_poly.pdbx_seq_one_letter_code
_entity_poly.pdbx_strand_id
1 'polypeptide(L)'
;MGNSTKNTIKQKQTRACRVAYSLNNAQPVECTIISDQPFFYMDDVNEFEEEGFLCDEFEVNPALEAEMAELRQKIESYDRFSLEFSQPRDKAIQDFITQTSHLGQDDIEANEIIAEQRTILSNSRYAEELLVFAENNGVSLKISNHVDGVFYDRDGSQILINANIEKVKCTFGLIHALRMHWQHRQGTLVHPLSFHPDHAILVNRAQIADLCIAVIRSAWELKLSDSKEFWAEIEHSDMADLGRAFAREALSDFRTLNSGKASAAVFETWFLSERPAYHDKILIQKMLSDYKGYAFDHAETSKLVSIDLICQLGEQPFGKNYLAAYAQMILNDPIFTDVRDRSNANFLWFIKFERSFAEVEQELQTSEADQKRDVHHAFFNNDQQDDKTAQRSETNPASGQNLSEDTRHDINVIKIDFAAHQSEQSEHKS
;
A
#
# COMPACT_ATOMS: atom_id res chain seq x y z
N MET A 1 -21.69 66.52 8.78
CA MET A 1 -22.65 65.40 8.64
C MET A 1 -22.35 64.72 7.30
N GLY A 2 -22.02 63.44 7.19
CA GLY A 2 -21.94 62.36 8.17
C GLY A 2 -20.77 61.41 7.85
N ASN A 3 -20.34 60.71 8.91
CA ASN A 3 -19.29 59.71 8.88
C ASN A 3 -19.84 58.40 8.29
N SER A 4 -19.17 57.83 7.30
CA SER A 4 -19.39 56.46 6.85
C SER A 4 -18.40 55.54 7.58
N THR A 5 -18.89 54.89 8.63
CA THR A 5 -18.19 53.85 9.38
C THR A 5 -18.17 52.56 8.56
N LYS A 6 -16.97 52.14 8.13
CA LYS A 6 -16.71 50.81 7.56
C LYS A 6 -16.83 49.77 8.68
N ASN A 7 -17.84 48.90 8.60
CA ASN A 7 -17.94 47.71 9.44
C ASN A 7 -17.08 46.59 8.84
N THR A 8 -15.95 46.33 9.48
CA THR A 8 -15.08 45.17 9.21
C THR A 8 -15.68 43.96 9.90
N ILE A 9 -16.40 43.11 9.17
CA ILE A 9 -16.86 41.82 9.67
C ILE A 9 -15.67 40.85 9.57
N LYS A 10 -15.11 40.45 10.72
CA LYS A 10 -14.12 39.37 10.81
C LYS A 10 -14.79 38.06 10.40
N GLN A 11 -14.41 37.51 9.24
CA GLN A 11 -14.76 36.13 8.87
C GLN A 11 -14.10 35.17 9.86
N LYS A 12 -14.92 34.41 10.57
CA LYS A 12 -14.51 33.35 11.48
C LYS A 12 -14.24 32.11 10.62
N GLN A 13 -12.98 31.67 10.53
CA GLN A 13 -12.62 30.41 9.85
C GLN A 13 -13.43 29.26 10.47
N THR A 14 -14.32 28.67 9.68
CA THR A 14 -15.12 27.49 10.04
C THR A 14 -14.28 26.24 9.89
N ARG A 15 -14.02 25.53 10.99
CA ARG A 15 -13.30 24.24 11.00
C ARG A 15 -14.27 23.13 10.56
N ALA A 16 -13.83 22.28 9.64
CA ALA A 16 -14.62 21.14 9.15
C ALA A 16 -14.85 20.10 10.26
N CYS A 17 -16.11 19.67 10.45
CA CYS A 17 -16.48 18.58 11.35
C CYS A 17 -16.11 17.24 10.72
N ARG A 18 -15.23 16.45 11.36
CA ARG A 18 -14.68 15.21 10.79
C ARG A 18 -15.38 13.93 11.26
N VAL A 19 -16.16 13.98 12.34
CA VAL A 19 -16.86 12.82 12.90
C VAL A 19 -18.22 13.25 13.44
N ALA A 20 -19.28 12.53 13.06
CA ALA A 20 -20.63 12.69 13.62
C ALA A 20 -20.98 11.47 14.48
N TYR A 21 -21.34 11.69 15.74
CA TYR A 21 -21.92 10.68 16.62
C TYR A 21 -23.20 11.22 17.25
N SER A 22 -24.08 10.31 17.68
CA SER A 22 -25.36 10.67 18.30
C SER A 22 -25.23 10.78 19.82
N LEU A 23 -25.52 11.96 20.38
CA LEU A 23 -25.81 12.14 21.80
C LEU A 23 -27.32 12.34 21.93
N ASN A 24 -27.99 11.49 22.73
CA ASN A 24 -29.41 11.61 23.07
C ASN A 24 -30.36 11.84 21.86
N ASN A 25 -30.19 11.08 20.78
CA ASN A 25 -30.99 11.17 19.55
C ASN A 25 -30.97 12.54 18.84
N ALA A 26 -30.04 13.44 19.19
CA ALA A 26 -29.82 14.71 18.49
C ALA A 26 -28.64 14.59 17.52
N GLN A 27 -28.86 15.01 16.27
CA GLN A 27 -27.83 15.21 15.26
C GLN A 27 -28.03 16.60 14.61
N PRO A 28 -26.96 17.27 14.15
CA PRO A 28 -25.54 17.03 14.41
C PRO A 28 -24.99 17.90 15.56
N VAL A 29 -24.08 17.35 16.37
CA VAL A 29 -23.30 18.11 17.36
C VAL A 29 -21.93 18.41 16.76
N GLU A 30 -21.53 19.69 16.72
CA GLU A 30 -20.19 20.09 16.29
C GLU A 30 -19.15 19.64 17.33
N CYS A 31 -18.30 18.69 16.95
CA CYS A 31 -17.22 18.22 17.83
C CYS A 31 -16.05 19.20 17.82
N THR A 32 -15.70 19.79 18.97
CA THR A 32 -14.51 20.63 19.15
C THR A 32 -13.25 19.84 19.51
N ILE A 33 -13.36 18.52 19.70
CA ILE A 33 -12.28 17.66 20.19
C ILE A 33 -12.19 16.41 19.31
N ILE A 34 -11.26 16.41 18.35
CA ILE A 34 -10.86 15.18 17.66
C ILE A 34 -9.34 15.11 17.72
N SER A 35 -8.82 14.25 18.58
CA SER A 35 -7.59 13.51 18.28
C SER A 35 -7.99 12.21 17.56
N ASP A 36 -7.09 11.70 16.73
CA ASP A 36 -7.33 10.63 15.74
C ASP A 36 -7.49 9.21 16.35
N GLN A 37 -7.87 9.12 17.62
CA GLN A 37 -8.09 7.87 18.32
C GLN A 37 -9.46 7.90 18.99
N PRO A 38 -10.37 6.99 18.64
CA PRO A 38 -11.55 6.81 19.45
C PRO A 38 -11.07 6.26 20.80
N PHE A 39 -11.32 6.99 21.90
CA PHE A 39 -11.05 6.59 23.28
C PHE A 39 -11.91 5.37 23.63
N PHE A 40 -11.57 4.20 23.08
CA PHE A 40 -12.02 2.91 23.56
C PHE A 40 -10.79 2.25 24.18
N TYR A 41 -10.82 2.11 25.51
CA TYR A 41 -9.79 1.53 26.38
C TYR A 41 -8.51 2.37 26.52
N MET A 42 -8.54 3.33 27.44
CA MET A 42 -7.38 3.52 28.30
C MET A 42 -7.32 2.26 29.16
N ASP A 43 -6.57 1.26 28.72
CA ASP A 43 -6.00 0.26 29.61
C ASP A 43 -5.09 1.04 30.57
N ASP A 44 -5.67 1.56 31.65
CA ASP A 44 -4.93 1.88 32.85
C ASP A 44 -4.38 0.55 33.34
N VAL A 45 -3.16 0.23 32.89
CA VAL A 45 -2.26 -0.70 33.55
C VAL A 45 -1.89 -0.06 34.89
N ASN A 46 -2.84 0.00 35.81
CA ASN A 46 -2.55 0.11 37.22
C ASN A 46 -2.13 -1.29 37.67
N GLU A 47 -0.84 -1.56 37.53
CA GLU A 47 -0.11 -2.41 38.46
C GLU A 47 -0.22 -1.78 39.85
N PHE A 48 -1.32 -2.06 40.56
CA PHE A 48 -1.40 -1.96 42.00
C PHE A 48 -2.00 -3.26 42.52
N GLU A 49 -1.07 -4.12 42.94
CA GLU A 49 -1.13 -4.91 44.17
C GLU A 49 -2.50 -5.43 44.60
N GLU A 50 -2.61 -6.74 44.40
CA GLU A 50 -3.32 -7.66 45.28
C GLU A 50 -3.02 -7.35 46.76
N GLU A 51 -3.94 -6.70 47.47
CA GLU A 51 -4.04 -6.84 48.92
C GLU A 51 -5.49 -6.70 49.38
N GLY A 52 -5.96 -7.75 50.05
CA GLY A 52 -7.34 -7.92 50.45
C GLY A 52 -7.83 -6.79 51.36
N PHE A 53 -8.99 -6.24 51.01
CA PHE A 53 -9.82 -5.48 51.93
C PHE A 53 -11.29 -5.91 51.79
N LEU A 54 -11.59 -6.95 52.57
CA LEU A 54 -12.73 -7.03 53.49
C LEU A 54 -14.15 -6.72 52.98
N CYS A 55 -14.95 -7.78 53.16
CA CYS A 55 -16.29 -7.78 53.78
C CYS A 55 -17.52 -7.65 52.90
N ASP A 56 -18.20 -8.80 52.78
CA ASP A 56 -19.60 -8.97 53.14
C ASP A 56 -20.13 -7.88 54.09
N GLU A 57 -20.77 -6.85 53.56
CA GLU A 57 -21.85 -6.14 54.26
C GLU A 57 -22.70 -5.38 53.23
N PHE A 58 -23.70 -6.09 52.70
CA PHE A 58 -24.84 -5.51 51.99
C PHE A 58 -25.74 -4.78 53.01
N GLU A 59 -25.20 -3.74 53.65
CA GLU A 59 -25.98 -2.78 54.42
C GLU A 59 -26.22 -1.54 53.55
N VAL A 60 -27.49 -1.22 53.39
CA VAL A 60 -28.02 -0.07 52.65
C VAL A 60 -27.34 1.19 53.18
N ASN A 61 -26.31 1.69 52.48
CA ASN A 61 -25.63 2.91 52.86
C ASN A 61 -26.50 4.11 52.45
N PRO A 62 -27.13 4.84 53.39
CA PRO A 62 -28.04 5.94 53.07
C PRO A 62 -27.33 7.10 52.36
N ALA A 63 -25.99 7.17 52.43
CA ALA A 63 -25.21 8.13 51.66
C ALA A 63 -25.23 7.82 50.15
N LEU A 64 -25.21 6.55 49.77
CA LEU A 64 -25.24 6.12 48.38
C LEU A 64 -26.63 6.37 47.76
N GLU A 65 -27.71 6.12 48.52
CA GLU A 65 -29.06 6.44 48.07
C GLU A 65 -29.28 7.95 47.89
N ALA A 66 -28.68 8.78 48.75
CA ALA A 66 -28.72 10.24 48.61
C ALA A 66 -27.96 10.70 47.36
N GLU A 67 -26.77 10.15 47.09
CA GLU A 67 -26.02 10.45 45.86
C GLU A 67 -26.74 9.97 44.60
N MET A 68 -27.36 8.79 44.63
CA MET A 68 -28.18 8.29 43.52
C MET A 68 -29.42 9.17 43.28
N ALA A 69 -30.04 9.70 44.34
CA ALA A 69 -31.16 10.63 44.22
C ALA A 69 -30.72 11.98 43.62
N GLU A 70 -29.56 12.50 44.02
CA GLU A 70 -28.99 13.72 43.44
C GLU A 70 -28.64 13.53 41.96
N LEU A 71 -28.06 12.39 41.60
CA LEU A 71 -27.77 12.03 40.21
C LEU A 71 -29.05 11.92 39.37
N ARG A 72 -30.11 11.30 39.90
CA ARG A 72 -31.42 11.25 39.23
C ARG A 72 -32.01 12.64 39.03
N GLN A 73 -31.90 13.53 40.02
CA GLN A 73 -32.37 14.90 39.89
C GLN A 73 -31.58 15.69 38.83
N LYS A 74 -30.26 15.47 38.75
CA LYS A 74 -29.43 16.03 37.68
C LYS A 74 -29.86 15.50 36.31
N ILE A 75 -30.07 14.19 36.17
CA ILE A 75 -30.56 13.58 34.93
C ILE A 75 -31.91 14.18 34.53
N GLU A 76 -32.87 14.28 35.45
CA GLU A 76 -34.17 14.91 35.16
C GLU A 76 -34.05 16.39 34.77
N SER A 77 -33.10 17.12 35.37
CA SER A 77 -32.84 18.51 35.00
C SER A 77 -32.27 18.63 33.58
N TYR A 78 -31.38 17.71 33.19
CA TYR A 78 -30.85 17.64 31.83
C TYR A 78 -31.91 17.20 30.83
N ASP A 79 -32.82 16.30 31.20
CA ASP A 79 -33.94 15.89 30.35
C ASP A 79 -34.96 17.01 30.14
N ARG A 80 -35.24 17.81 31.18
CA ARG A 80 -36.07 19.02 31.01
C ARG A 80 -35.41 20.04 30.11
N PHE A 81 -34.10 20.26 30.29
CA PHE A 81 -33.35 21.17 29.44
C PHE A 81 -33.31 20.67 27.99
N SER A 82 -33.10 19.37 27.77
CA SER A 82 -33.04 18.79 26.41
C SER A 82 -34.37 18.90 25.66
N LEU A 83 -35.49 18.81 26.37
CA LEU A 83 -36.83 19.02 25.79
C LEU A 83 -37.04 20.48 25.31
N GLU A 84 -36.46 21.48 25.99
CA GLU A 84 -36.51 22.88 25.56
C GLU A 84 -35.69 23.14 24.28
N PHE A 85 -34.67 22.33 24.00
CA PHE A 85 -33.88 22.38 22.77
C PHE A 85 -34.41 21.47 21.65
N SER A 86 -35.53 20.76 21.86
CA SER A 86 -36.14 19.93 20.83
C SER A 86 -36.74 20.82 19.72
N GLN A 87 -35.92 21.13 18.71
CA GLN A 87 -36.42 21.81 17.52
C GLN A 87 -37.41 20.90 16.78
N PRO A 88 -38.48 21.45 16.18
CA PRO A 88 -39.37 20.67 15.34
C PRO A 88 -38.57 20.03 14.20
N ARG A 89 -38.75 18.71 13.98
CA ARG A 89 -37.97 17.92 13.01
C ARG A 89 -37.88 18.56 11.64
N ASP A 90 -38.94 19.21 11.18
CA ASP A 90 -38.99 19.86 9.87
C ASP A 90 -38.04 21.05 9.77
N LYS A 91 -37.84 21.78 10.87
CA LYS A 91 -36.88 22.90 10.93
C LYS A 91 -35.44 22.40 10.96
N ALA A 92 -35.17 21.32 11.70
CA ALA A 92 -33.85 20.70 11.71
C ALA A 92 -33.45 20.15 10.33
N ILE A 93 -34.40 19.54 9.60
CA ILE A 93 -34.18 19.07 8.23
C ILE A 93 -33.97 20.24 7.28
N GLN A 94 -34.74 21.33 7.41
CA GLN A 94 -34.51 22.51 6.58
C GLN A 94 -33.18 23.18 6.89
N ASP A 95 -32.81 23.33 8.15
CA ASP A 95 -31.52 23.89 8.56
C ASP A 95 -30.37 23.03 8.03
N PHE A 96 -30.51 21.70 8.07
CA PHE A 96 -29.56 20.76 7.44
C PHE A 96 -29.48 20.92 5.92
N ILE A 97 -30.61 20.99 5.21
CA ILE A 97 -30.63 21.21 3.75
C ILE A 97 -29.99 22.56 3.40
N THR A 98 -30.25 23.59 4.19
CA THR A 98 -29.68 24.93 3.97
C THR A 98 -28.17 24.91 4.20
N GLN A 99 -27.70 24.24 5.25
CA GLN A 99 -26.27 24.09 5.54
C GLN A 99 -25.54 23.19 4.52
N THR A 100 -26.21 22.16 4.00
CA THR A 100 -25.65 21.25 2.99
C THR A 100 -25.71 21.79 1.57
N SER A 101 -26.53 22.81 1.29
CA SER A 101 -26.61 23.44 -0.03
C SER A 101 -25.31 24.12 -0.47
N HIS A 102 -24.41 24.40 0.47
CA HIS A 102 -23.06 24.88 0.22
C HIS A 102 -22.04 23.78 -0.14
N LEU A 103 -22.34 22.50 0.11
CA LEU A 103 -21.40 21.37 -0.08
C LEU A 103 -21.23 20.94 -1.56
N GLY A 104 -21.42 21.85 -2.51
CA GLY A 104 -21.35 21.55 -3.94
C GLY A 104 -21.10 22.74 -4.87
N GLN A 105 -20.68 23.90 -4.33
CA GLN A 105 -20.36 25.09 -5.14
C GLN A 105 -18.86 25.22 -5.48
N ASP A 106 -18.02 24.24 -5.14
CA ASP A 106 -16.56 24.36 -5.16
C ASP A 106 -15.89 24.03 -6.52
N ASP A 107 -16.66 23.78 -7.59
CA ASP A 107 -16.10 23.39 -8.90
C ASP A 107 -15.16 24.47 -9.51
N ILE A 108 -15.33 25.73 -9.13
CA ILE A 108 -14.47 26.83 -9.60
C ILE A 108 -13.12 26.82 -8.87
N GLU A 109 -13.12 26.65 -7.54
CA GLU A 109 -11.90 26.53 -6.74
C GLU A 109 -11.11 25.26 -7.13
N ALA A 110 -11.82 24.20 -7.50
CA ALA A 110 -11.20 22.92 -7.84
C ALA A 110 -10.30 22.99 -9.10
N ASN A 111 -10.73 23.73 -10.13
CA ASN A 111 -9.95 23.89 -11.34
C ASN A 111 -8.71 24.78 -11.12
N GLU A 112 -8.82 25.78 -10.23
CA GLU A 112 -7.70 26.65 -9.87
C GLU A 112 -6.61 25.87 -9.13
N ILE A 113 -6.96 25.02 -8.17
CA ILE A 113 -6.01 24.17 -7.43
C ILE A 113 -5.26 23.24 -8.41
N ILE A 114 -5.97 22.58 -9.33
CA ILE A 114 -5.34 21.69 -10.32
C ILE A 114 -4.39 22.48 -11.23
N ALA A 115 -4.79 23.68 -11.69
CA ALA A 115 -3.96 24.53 -12.52
C ALA A 115 -2.70 25.03 -11.78
N GLU A 116 -2.83 25.38 -10.50
CA GLU A 116 -1.69 25.76 -9.66
C GLU A 116 -0.72 24.58 -9.52
N GLN A 117 -1.22 23.38 -9.19
CA GLN A 117 -0.40 22.18 -9.03
C GLN A 117 0.32 21.81 -10.34
N ARG A 118 -0.35 21.92 -11.49
CA ARG A 118 0.29 21.73 -12.81
C ARG A 118 1.44 22.70 -13.04
N THR A 119 1.25 23.97 -12.68
CA THR A 119 2.28 25.00 -12.81
C THR A 119 3.49 24.69 -11.93
N ILE A 120 3.26 24.22 -10.69
CA ILE A 120 4.35 23.80 -9.80
C ILE A 120 5.10 22.61 -10.39
N LEU A 121 4.39 21.57 -10.83
CA LEU A 121 5.00 20.37 -11.39
C LEU A 121 5.81 20.67 -12.66
N SER A 122 5.37 21.61 -13.50
CA SER A 122 6.12 22.03 -14.68
C SER A 122 7.48 22.69 -14.38
N ASN A 123 7.71 23.13 -13.14
CA ASN A 123 9.01 23.68 -12.75
C ASN A 123 10.05 22.58 -12.48
N SER A 124 9.64 21.33 -12.28
CA SER A 124 10.53 20.17 -12.20
C SER A 124 10.40 19.37 -13.48
N ARG A 125 11.53 19.22 -14.21
CA ARG A 125 11.57 18.41 -15.42
C ARG A 125 11.12 16.98 -15.17
N TYR A 126 11.51 16.38 -14.05
CA TYR A 126 11.11 15.02 -13.68
C TYR A 126 9.60 14.91 -13.44
N ALA A 127 9.02 15.82 -12.67
CA ALA A 127 7.59 15.83 -12.39
C ALA A 127 6.75 16.15 -13.63
N GLU A 128 7.22 17.06 -14.48
CA GLU A 128 6.59 17.40 -15.76
C GLU A 128 6.51 16.20 -16.69
N GLU A 129 7.61 15.45 -16.86
CA GLU A 129 7.62 14.25 -17.71
C GLU A 129 6.69 13.16 -17.19
N LEU A 130 6.58 12.99 -15.86
CA LEU A 130 5.59 12.09 -15.26
C LEU A 130 4.15 12.54 -15.52
N LEU A 131 3.89 13.85 -15.47
CA LEU A 131 2.58 14.43 -15.77
C LEU A 131 2.21 14.23 -17.24
N VAL A 132 3.12 14.57 -18.16
CA VAL A 132 2.93 14.35 -19.61
C VAL A 132 2.72 12.87 -19.92
N PHE A 133 3.48 11.98 -19.27
CA PHE A 133 3.28 10.55 -19.41
C PHE A 133 1.88 10.10 -18.96
N ALA A 134 1.40 10.61 -17.83
CA ALA A 134 0.06 10.29 -17.33
C ALA A 134 -1.04 10.79 -18.29
N GLU A 135 -0.90 12.00 -18.83
CA GLU A 135 -1.84 12.57 -19.80
C GLU A 135 -1.89 11.77 -21.11
N ASN A 136 -0.72 11.40 -21.64
CA ASN A 136 -0.60 10.57 -22.84
C ASN A 136 -1.25 9.19 -22.66
N ASN A 137 -1.32 8.70 -21.42
CA ASN A 137 -1.94 7.43 -21.05
C ASN A 137 -3.40 7.58 -20.56
N GLY A 138 -4.01 8.75 -20.78
CA GLY A 138 -5.43 9.01 -20.51
C GLY A 138 -5.77 9.21 -19.03
N VAL A 139 -4.81 9.53 -18.18
CA VAL A 139 -5.05 9.78 -16.75
C VAL A 139 -5.51 11.22 -16.52
N SER A 140 -6.67 11.38 -15.87
CA SER A 140 -7.22 12.70 -15.53
C SER A 140 -7.01 13.05 -14.05
N LEU A 141 -6.73 14.33 -13.77
CA LEU A 141 -6.68 14.86 -12.39
C LEU A 141 -8.09 15.33 -12.01
N LYS A 142 -8.61 14.89 -10.87
CA LYS A 142 -9.91 15.31 -10.36
C LYS A 142 -9.83 15.63 -8.88
N ILE A 143 -10.60 16.62 -8.45
CA ILE A 143 -10.78 16.88 -7.03
C ILE A 143 -11.86 15.97 -6.48
N SER A 144 -11.61 15.37 -5.33
CA SER A 144 -12.58 14.54 -4.63
C SER A 144 -12.41 14.68 -3.12
N ASN A 145 -13.53 14.89 -2.43
CA ASN A 145 -13.58 14.89 -0.97
C ASN A 145 -13.68 13.47 -0.37
N HIS A 146 -13.69 12.43 -1.21
CA HIS A 146 -13.77 11.03 -0.77
C HIS A 146 -12.42 10.42 -0.38
N VAL A 147 -11.33 11.15 -0.60
CA VAL A 147 -9.97 10.69 -0.36
C VAL A 147 -9.34 11.61 0.69
N ASP A 148 -8.59 11.07 1.65
CA ASP A 148 -7.92 11.89 2.68
C ASP A 148 -6.71 12.68 2.12
N GLY A 149 -6.06 12.10 1.13
CA GLY A 149 -4.81 12.54 0.53
C GLY A 149 -4.91 12.78 -0.98
N VAL A 150 -3.89 12.32 -1.68
CA VAL A 150 -3.92 12.11 -3.14
C VAL A 150 -3.92 10.60 -3.38
N PHE A 151 -4.82 10.13 -4.24
CA PHE A 151 -4.97 8.71 -4.52
C PHE A 151 -5.00 8.45 -6.03
N TYR A 152 -4.26 7.43 -6.46
CA TYR A 152 -4.29 6.95 -7.83
C TYR A 152 -5.29 5.81 -7.96
N ASP A 153 -6.36 6.04 -8.71
CA ASP A 153 -7.34 5.03 -9.06
C ASP A 153 -6.93 4.32 -10.36
N ARG A 154 -6.56 3.05 -10.23
CA ARG A 154 -6.11 2.18 -11.32
C ARG A 154 -7.24 1.93 -12.33
N ASP A 155 -8.45 1.69 -11.85
CA ASP A 155 -9.58 1.25 -12.66
C ASP A 155 -10.23 2.46 -13.35
N GLY A 156 -10.37 3.57 -12.63
CA GLY A 156 -10.92 4.82 -13.17
C GLY A 156 -9.95 5.64 -14.01
N SER A 157 -8.66 5.25 -14.09
CA SER A 157 -7.59 6.03 -14.76
C SER A 157 -7.62 7.50 -14.35
N GLN A 158 -7.67 7.75 -13.05
CA GLN A 158 -7.80 9.08 -12.50
C GLN A 158 -6.96 9.24 -11.23
N ILE A 159 -6.44 10.43 -11.02
CA ILE A 159 -5.79 10.80 -9.76
C ILE A 159 -6.75 11.74 -9.03
N LEU A 160 -7.19 11.29 -7.86
CA LEU A 160 -8.11 12.00 -6.98
C LEU A 160 -7.31 12.82 -5.97
N ILE A 161 -7.62 14.11 -5.87
CA ILE A 161 -6.95 15.06 -4.98
C ILE A 161 -7.98 15.62 -4.01
N ASN A 162 -7.70 15.60 -2.71
CA ASN A 162 -8.53 16.32 -1.74
C ASN A 162 -8.18 17.82 -1.74
N ALA A 163 -9.19 18.67 -1.89
CA ALA A 163 -9.03 20.13 -1.90
C ALA A 163 -8.49 20.71 -0.58
N ASN A 164 -8.67 20.00 0.54
CA ASN A 164 -8.32 20.49 1.88
C ASN A 164 -6.86 20.25 2.28
N ILE A 165 -6.04 19.73 1.36
CA ILE A 165 -4.63 19.42 1.65
C ILE A 165 -3.78 20.67 1.42
N GLU A 166 -2.81 20.86 2.32
CA GLU A 166 -1.79 21.89 2.15
C GLU A 166 -1.03 21.73 0.83
N LYS A 167 -0.76 22.84 0.15
CA LYS A 167 -0.10 22.91 -1.16
C LYS A 167 1.10 21.97 -1.31
N VAL A 168 2.04 22.00 -0.36
CA VAL A 168 3.27 21.19 -0.41
C VAL A 168 2.97 19.69 -0.33
N LYS A 169 2.09 19.29 0.60
CA LYS A 169 1.67 17.89 0.77
C LYS A 169 0.87 17.39 -0.43
N CYS A 170 0.04 18.26 -1.03
CA CYS A 170 -0.67 17.97 -2.26
C CYS A 170 0.31 17.67 -3.40
N THR A 171 1.34 18.51 -3.58
CA THR A 171 2.36 18.29 -4.63
C THR A 171 3.11 16.97 -4.41
N PHE A 172 3.52 16.65 -3.18
CA PHE A 172 4.17 15.36 -2.88
C PHE A 172 3.25 14.16 -3.14
N GLY A 173 1.99 14.24 -2.70
CA GLY A 173 1.00 13.20 -2.98
C GLY A 173 0.76 13.01 -4.48
N LEU A 174 0.77 14.11 -5.25
CA LEU A 174 0.61 14.08 -6.70
C LEU A 174 1.80 13.45 -7.41
N ILE A 175 3.03 13.81 -7.04
CA ILE A 175 4.26 13.16 -7.56
C ILE A 175 4.23 11.66 -7.23
N HIS A 176 3.85 11.31 -6.01
CA HIS A 176 3.71 9.92 -5.58
C HIS A 176 2.68 9.17 -6.44
N ALA A 177 1.50 9.74 -6.67
CA ALA A 177 0.46 9.17 -7.52
C ALA A 177 0.88 9.03 -9.00
N LEU A 178 1.56 10.04 -9.54
CA LEU A 178 2.11 10.00 -10.90
C LEU A 178 3.19 8.92 -11.04
N ARG A 179 4.05 8.75 -10.03
CA ARG A 179 5.04 7.67 -10.03
C ARG A 179 4.40 6.29 -9.87
N MET A 180 3.35 6.15 -9.06
CA MET A 180 2.57 4.90 -9.02
C MET A 180 1.93 4.57 -10.37
N HIS A 181 1.41 5.58 -11.08
CA HIS A 181 0.90 5.38 -12.43
C HIS A 181 1.99 4.91 -13.40
N TRP A 182 3.18 5.49 -13.31
CA TRP A 182 4.35 5.03 -14.08
C TRP A 182 4.66 3.56 -13.80
N GLN A 183 4.75 3.18 -12.51
CA GLN A 183 4.98 1.79 -12.11
C GLN A 183 3.90 0.85 -12.65
N HIS A 184 2.63 1.28 -12.64
CA HIS A 184 1.53 0.52 -13.21
C HIS A 184 1.70 0.26 -14.70
N ARG A 185 2.02 1.29 -15.50
CA ARG A 185 2.20 1.16 -16.95
C ARG A 185 3.42 0.33 -17.32
N GLN A 186 4.48 0.37 -16.52
CA GLN A 186 5.66 -0.48 -16.71
C GLN A 186 5.47 -1.91 -16.23
N GLY A 187 4.31 -2.25 -15.64
CA GLY A 187 4.06 -3.58 -15.09
C GLY A 187 4.79 -3.88 -13.77
N THR A 188 5.40 -2.85 -13.14
CA THR A 188 6.13 -3.00 -11.88
C THR A 188 5.26 -2.79 -10.66
N LEU A 189 4.08 -2.17 -10.79
CA LEU A 189 3.06 -2.08 -9.73
C LEU A 189 2.29 -3.40 -9.61
N VAL A 190 2.96 -4.42 -9.10
CA VAL A 190 2.39 -5.74 -8.80
C VAL A 190 1.97 -5.80 -7.34
N HIS A 191 0.88 -6.51 -7.05
CA HIS A 191 0.46 -6.75 -5.69
C HIS A 191 1.49 -7.64 -4.97
N PRO A 192 2.09 -7.22 -3.83
CA PRO A 192 3.17 -7.98 -3.23
C PRO A 192 2.78 -9.40 -2.79
N LEU A 193 1.51 -9.63 -2.39
CA LEU A 193 1.01 -10.97 -2.04
C LEU A 193 0.93 -11.94 -3.23
N SER A 194 1.32 -11.53 -4.44
CA SER A 194 1.50 -12.46 -5.55
C SER A 194 2.80 -13.27 -5.42
N PHE A 195 3.77 -12.82 -4.64
CA PHE A 195 5.11 -13.43 -4.51
C PHE A 195 5.24 -14.31 -3.27
N HIS A 196 6.22 -15.22 -3.28
CA HIS A 196 6.67 -15.91 -2.06
C HIS A 196 6.99 -14.89 -0.94
N PRO A 197 6.67 -15.17 0.35
CA PRO A 197 6.72 -14.18 1.43
C PRO A 197 8.01 -13.35 1.54
N ASP A 198 9.19 -13.97 1.37
CA ASP A 198 10.47 -13.25 1.41
C ASP A 198 10.58 -12.22 0.26
N HIS A 199 10.17 -12.61 -0.95
CA HIS A 199 10.21 -11.75 -2.12
C HIS A 199 9.08 -10.71 -2.09
N ALA A 200 7.92 -11.05 -1.55
CA ALA A 200 6.82 -10.11 -1.34
C ALA A 200 7.26 -8.92 -0.47
N ILE A 201 7.99 -9.18 0.61
CA ILE A 201 8.55 -8.15 1.49
C ILE A 201 9.50 -7.24 0.69
N LEU A 202 10.46 -7.82 -0.03
CA LEU A 202 11.43 -7.06 -0.82
C LEU A 202 10.75 -6.20 -1.90
N VAL A 203 9.81 -6.78 -2.66
CA VAL A 203 9.10 -6.08 -3.74
C VAL A 203 8.29 -4.91 -3.19
N ASN A 204 7.56 -5.12 -2.08
CA ASN A 204 6.81 -4.05 -1.42
C ASN A 204 7.73 -2.91 -0.96
N ARG A 205 8.84 -3.25 -0.28
CA ARG A 205 9.85 -2.27 0.15
C ARG A 205 10.40 -1.48 -1.03
N ALA A 206 10.80 -2.18 -2.10
CA ALA A 206 11.39 -1.56 -3.28
C ALA A 206 10.40 -0.59 -3.96
N GLN A 207 9.14 -1.00 -4.16
CA GLN A 207 8.09 -0.16 -4.74
C GLN A 207 7.90 1.13 -3.94
N ILE A 208 7.82 1.02 -2.60
CA ILE A 208 7.62 2.18 -1.72
C ILE A 208 8.85 3.09 -1.72
N ALA A 209 10.06 2.52 -1.67
CA ALA A 209 11.30 3.29 -1.74
C ALA A 209 11.39 4.10 -3.05
N ASP A 210 11.03 3.51 -4.19
CA ASP A 210 10.99 4.20 -5.49
C ASP A 210 10.03 5.41 -5.49
N LEU A 211 8.89 5.29 -4.82
CA LEU A 211 7.94 6.40 -4.69
C LEU A 211 8.53 7.54 -3.85
N CYS A 212 9.22 7.24 -2.74
CA CYS A 212 9.94 8.26 -1.96
C CYS A 212 11.03 8.95 -2.77
N ILE A 213 11.78 8.19 -3.58
CA ILE A 213 12.84 8.73 -4.44
C ILE A 213 12.27 9.71 -5.46
N ALA A 214 11.12 9.41 -6.07
CA ALA A 214 10.45 10.31 -7.00
C ALA A 214 10.09 11.66 -6.35
N VAL A 215 9.60 11.64 -5.11
CA VAL A 215 9.29 12.85 -4.34
C VAL A 215 10.57 13.66 -4.06
N ILE A 216 11.63 13.02 -3.55
CA ILE A 216 12.88 13.69 -3.19
C ILE A 216 13.55 14.31 -4.43
N ARG A 217 13.60 13.57 -5.54
CA ARG A 217 14.16 14.05 -6.79
C ARG A 217 13.40 15.27 -7.29
N SER A 218 12.06 15.20 -7.33
CA SER A 218 11.22 16.32 -7.77
C SER A 218 11.39 17.54 -6.87
N ALA A 219 11.41 17.35 -5.55
CA ALA A 219 11.61 18.45 -4.60
C ALA A 219 13.01 19.09 -4.73
N TRP A 220 14.04 18.31 -5.06
CA TRP A 220 15.37 18.86 -5.35
C TRP A 220 15.35 19.72 -6.62
N GLU A 221 14.70 19.27 -7.68
CA GLU A 221 14.55 20.07 -8.91
C GLU A 221 13.74 21.35 -8.66
N LEU A 222 12.66 21.28 -7.87
CA LEU A 222 11.87 22.45 -7.46
C LEU A 222 12.70 23.45 -6.63
N LYS A 223 13.61 22.96 -5.79
CA LYS A 223 14.56 23.82 -5.08
C LYS A 223 15.45 24.59 -6.04
N LEU A 224 15.91 23.95 -7.12
CA LEU A 224 16.75 24.57 -8.15
C LEU A 224 15.97 25.58 -9.00
N SER A 225 14.64 25.44 -9.11
CA SER A 225 13.74 26.41 -9.74
C SER A 225 13.21 27.49 -8.78
N ASP A 226 13.95 27.78 -7.70
CA ASP A 226 13.65 28.78 -6.65
C ASP A 226 12.40 28.53 -5.80
N SER A 227 11.78 27.35 -5.90
CA SER A 227 10.68 26.93 -5.03
C SER A 227 11.21 26.18 -3.80
N LYS A 228 11.83 26.93 -2.87
CA LYS A 228 12.56 26.37 -1.72
C LYS A 228 11.67 25.71 -0.65
N GLU A 229 10.40 26.08 -0.62
CA GLU A 229 9.39 25.58 0.33
C GLU A 229 9.28 24.05 0.32
N PHE A 230 9.30 23.41 -0.86
CA PHE A 230 9.22 21.96 -0.98
C PHE A 230 10.43 21.25 -0.36
N TRP A 231 11.63 21.77 -0.60
CA TRP A 231 12.82 21.17 -0.01
C TRP A 231 12.92 21.41 1.50
N ALA A 232 12.50 22.59 1.96
CA ALA A 232 12.44 22.89 3.38
C ALA A 232 11.50 21.90 4.10
N GLU A 233 10.34 21.57 3.52
CA GLU A 233 9.44 20.56 4.10
C GLU A 233 10.12 19.20 4.22
N ILE A 234 10.88 18.75 3.21
CA ILE A 234 11.63 17.48 3.29
C ILE A 234 12.64 17.50 4.45
N GLU A 235 13.37 18.61 4.63
CA GLU A 235 14.36 18.76 5.69
C GLU A 235 13.76 18.74 7.11
N HIS A 236 12.49 19.14 7.26
CA HIS A 236 11.76 19.11 8.54
C HIS A 236 10.88 17.87 8.71
N SER A 237 10.69 17.09 7.65
CA SER A 237 9.92 15.85 7.67
C SER A 237 10.76 14.65 8.11
N ASP A 238 10.09 13.51 8.30
CA ASP A 238 10.76 12.24 8.53
C ASP A 238 11.71 11.87 7.40
N MET A 239 11.54 12.38 6.16
CA MET A 239 12.39 12.10 4.98
C MET A 239 13.71 12.90 4.93
N ALA A 240 14.06 13.60 6.00
CA ALA A 240 15.25 14.46 6.03
C ALA A 240 16.57 13.70 5.80
N ASP A 241 16.70 12.47 6.30
CA ASP A 241 17.84 11.57 6.05
C ASP A 241 18.00 11.27 4.55
N LEU A 242 16.89 10.96 3.87
CA LEU A 242 16.84 10.68 2.44
C LEU A 242 17.19 11.92 1.63
N GLY A 243 16.63 13.08 1.99
CA GLY A 243 16.95 14.36 1.37
C GLY A 243 18.43 14.71 1.50
N ARG A 244 19.04 14.48 2.67
CA ARG A 244 20.49 14.69 2.89
C ARG A 244 21.35 13.74 2.05
N ALA A 245 20.96 12.47 1.93
CA ALA A 245 21.67 11.50 1.09
C ALA A 245 21.65 11.91 -0.39
N PHE A 246 20.48 12.35 -0.88
CA PHE A 246 20.35 12.86 -2.25
C PHE A 246 21.20 14.11 -2.48
N ALA A 247 21.08 15.09 -1.58
CA ALA A 247 21.81 16.35 -1.67
C ALA A 247 23.33 16.14 -1.65
N ARG A 248 23.82 15.20 -0.83
CA ARG A 248 25.25 14.87 -0.76
C ARG A 248 25.80 14.41 -2.11
N GLU A 249 25.11 13.49 -2.80
CA GLU A 249 25.55 13.03 -4.12
C GLU A 249 25.36 14.10 -5.19
N ALA A 250 24.22 14.81 -5.17
CA ALA A 250 23.90 15.85 -6.15
C ALA A 250 24.87 17.04 -6.09
N LEU A 251 25.30 17.45 -4.88
CA LEU A 251 26.28 18.52 -4.68
C LEU A 251 27.71 18.09 -4.99
N SER A 252 28.02 16.80 -4.81
CA SER A 252 29.33 16.25 -5.15
C SER A 252 29.55 16.20 -6.66
N ASP A 253 28.54 15.76 -7.42
CA ASP A 253 28.55 15.78 -8.88
C ASP A 253 27.11 15.89 -9.43
N PHE A 254 26.79 16.99 -10.11
CA PHE A 254 25.47 17.21 -10.71
C PHE A 254 25.09 16.16 -11.77
N ARG A 255 26.07 15.46 -12.37
CA ARG A 255 25.79 14.39 -13.34
C ARG A 255 25.12 13.19 -12.68
N THR A 256 25.20 13.07 -11.36
CA THR A 256 24.57 11.99 -10.58
C THR A 256 23.05 11.97 -10.69
N LEU A 257 22.43 13.12 -11.01
CA LEU A 257 21.00 13.23 -11.30
C LEU A 257 20.60 12.41 -12.53
N ASN A 258 21.43 12.46 -13.58
CA ASN A 258 21.17 11.74 -14.84
C ASN A 258 21.74 10.32 -14.83
N SER A 259 22.80 10.05 -14.07
CA SER A 259 23.34 8.70 -13.96
C SER A 259 22.54 7.80 -13.02
N GLY A 260 21.62 8.37 -12.24
CA GLY A 260 20.83 7.64 -11.25
C GLY A 260 21.57 7.42 -9.92
N LYS A 261 22.83 7.82 -9.79
CA LYS A 261 23.63 7.57 -8.58
C LYS A 261 23.04 8.23 -7.33
N ALA A 262 22.51 9.46 -7.47
CA ALA A 262 21.85 10.15 -6.35
C ALA A 262 20.58 9.42 -5.90
N SER A 263 19.77 8.93 -6.86
CA SER A 263 18.58 8.11 -6.59
C SER A 263 18.93 6.77 -5.94
N ALA A 264 19.99 6.10 -6.41
CA ALA A 264 20.47 4.85 -5.80
C ALA A 264 20.94 5.05 -4.35
N ALA A 265 21.62 6.15 -4.05
CA ALA A 265 22.03 6.47 -2.67
C ALA A 265 20.83 6.72 -1.75
N VAL A 266 19.75 7.33 -2.26
CA VAL A 266 18.50 7.47 -1.51
C VAL A 266 17.84 6.13 -1.29
N PHE A 267 17.80 5.27 -2.31
CA PHE A 267 17.27 3.91 -2.20
C PHE A 267 17.97 3.15 -1.07
N GLU A 268 19.30 3.12 -1.06
CA GLU A 268 20.07 2.47 -0.01
C GLU A 268 19.78 3.09 1.38
N THR A 269 19.74 4.43 1.47
CA THR A 269 19.44 5.12 2.75
C THR A 269 18.05 4.78 3.26
N TRP A 270 17.07 4.60 2.38
CA TRP A 270 15.71 4.18 2.75
C TRP A 270 15.72 2.80 3.40
N PHE A 271 16.46 1.84 2.84
CA PHE A 271 16.60 0.50 3.41
C PHE A 271 17.35 0.49 4.74
N LEU A 272 18.30 1.41 4.94
CA LEU A 272 19.02 1.52 6.20
C LEU A 272 18.19 2.14 7.33
N SER A 273 17.16 2.94 6.99
CA SER A 273 16.27 3.60 7.94
C SER A 273 15.31 2.63 8.68
N GLU A 274 14.46 3.16 9.57
CA GLU A 274 13.44 2.37 10.31
C GLU A 274 12.16 2.11 9.49
N ARG A 275 11.97 2.80 8.36
CA ARG A 275 10.77 2.70 7.51
C ARG A 275 10.44 1.28 7.03
N PRO A 276 11.41 0.44 6.63
CA PRO A 276 11.11 -0.94 6.25
C PRO A 276 10.32 -1.68 7.31
N ALA A 277 10.67 -1.53 8.60
CA ALA A 277 9.99 -2.25 9.68
C ALA A 277 8.50 -1.90 9.79
N TYR A 278 8.14 -0.63 9.56
CA TYR A 278 6.74 -0.19 9.54
C TYR A 278 5.97 -0.81 8.36
N HIS A 279 6.55 -0.77 7.16
CA HIS A 279 5.90 -1.32 5.96
C HIS A 279 5.83 -2.84 5.95
N ASP A 280 6.81 -3.52 6.53
CA ASP A 280 6.79 -4.97 6.73
C ASP A 280 5.63 -5.37 7.63
N LYS A 281 5.44 -4.66 8.76
CA LYS A 281 4.34 -4.94 9.69
C LYS A 281 3.00 -4.90 8.99
N ILE A 282 2.76 -3.88 8.17
CA ILE A 282 1.51 -3.73 7.40
C ILE A 282 1.35 -4.88 6.41
N LEU A 283 2.41 -5.22 5.68
CA LEU A 283 2.34 -6.29 4.68
C LEU A 283 2.13 -7.66 5.32
N ILE A 284 2.84 -7.97 6.41
CA ILE A 284 2.72 -9.22 7.14
C ILE A 284 1.32 -9.37 7.74
N GLN A 285 0.75 -8.29 8.29
CA GLN A 285 -0.65 -8.32 8.73
C GLN A 285 -1.60 -8.63 7.58
N LYS A 286 -1.35 -8.07 6.38
CA LYS A 286 -2.13 -8.41 5.18
C LYS A 286 -1.95 -9.88 4.80
N MET A 287 -0.72 -10.41 4.81
CA MET A 287 -0.44 -11.84 4.56
C MET A 287 -1.18 -12.77 5.51
N LEU A 288 -1.30 -12.39 6.80
CA LEU A 288 -2.05 -13.17 7.79
C LEU A 288 -3.57 -13.10 7.57
N SER A 289 -4.06 -11.99 7.02
CA SER A 289 -5.49 -11.77 6.78
C SER A 289 -5.99 -12.33 5.44
N ASP A 290 -5.14 -12.36 4.42
CA ASP A 290 -5.53 -12.79 3.08
C ASP A 290 -5.35 -14.30 2.94
N TYR A 291 -6.47 -15.01 2.78
CA TYR A 291 -6.51 -16.46 2.57
C TYR A 291 -6.33 -16.87 1.11
N LYS A 292 -6.15 -15.90 0.19
CA LYS A 292 -5.98 -16.20 -1.23
C LYS A 292 -4.54 -16.64 -1.51
N GLY A 293 -4.40 -17.82 -2.11
CA GLY A 293 -3.10 -18.39 -2.50
C GLY A 293 -2.26 -17.44 -3.36
N TYR A 294 -0.94 -17.58 -3.23
CA TYR A 294 0.05 -16.74 -3.90
C TYR A 294 0.08 -17.08 -5.41
N ALA A 295 0.22 -16.07 -6.28
CA ALA A 295 0.27 -16.32 -7.73
C ALA A 295 1.57 -17.02 -8.17
N PHE A 296 2.67 -16.81 -7.44
CA PHE A 296 3.95 -17.47 -7.63
C PHE A 296 4.24 -18.42 -6.47
N ASP A 297 3.76 -19.66 -6.61
CA ASP A 297 3.93 -20.68 -5.56
C ASP A 297 5.36 -21.20 -5.40
N HIS A 298 6.25 -20.94 -6.37
CA HIS A 298 7.64 -21.38 -6.30
C HIS A 298 8.57 -20.21 -5.98
N ALA A 299 9.46 -20.41 -5.00
CA ALA A 299 10.44 -19.41 -4.55
C ALA A 299 11.38 -18.97 -5.69
N GLU A 300 11.85 -19.91 -6.51
CA GLU A 300 12.74 -19.61 -7.64
C GLU A 300 12.06 -18.75 -8.72
N THR A 301 10.81 -19.02 -9.05
CA THR A 301 10.02 -18.18 -9.98
C THR A 301 9.84 -16.77 -9.41
N SER A 302 9.52 -16.69 -8.11
CA SER A 302 9.40 -15.40 -7.41
C SER A 302 10.71 -14.60 -7.47
N LYS A 303 11.86 -15.27 -7.32
CA LYS A 303 13.18 -14.64 -7.39
C LYS A 303 13.48 -14.07 -8.77
N LEU A 304 13.25 -14.84 -9.83
CA LEU A 304 13.49 -14.39 -11.21
C LEU A 304 12.63 -13.18 -11.57
N VAL A 305 11.34 -13.24 -11.26
CA VAL A 305 10.42 -12.11 -11.51
C VAL A 305 10.81 -10.89 -10.67
N SER A 306 11.30 -11.09 -9.44
CA SER A 306 11.79 -9.99 -8.60
C SER A 306 12.99 -9.27 -9.20
N ILE A 307 13.91 -9.97 -9.87
CA ILE A 307 15.06 -9.34 -10.56
C ILE A 307 14.55 -8.37 -11.63
N ASP A 308 13.68 -8.87 -12.50
CA ASP A 308 13.16 -8.11 -13.64
C ASP A 308 12.34 -6.90 -13.14
N LEU A 309 11.55 -7.10 -12.08
CA LEU A 309 10.79 -6.03 -11.45
C LEU A 309 11.70 -4.94 -10.88
N ILE A 310 12.76 -5.30 -10.13
CA ILE A 310 13.71 -4.31 -9.57
C ILE A 310 14.43 -3.54 -10.68
N CYS A 311 14.83 -4.24 -11.75
CA CYS A 311 15.40 -3.59 -12.93
C CYS A 311 14.42 -2.58 -13.51
N GLN A 312 13.19 -2.98 -13.85
CA GLN A 312 12.21 -2.08 -14.46
C GLN A 312 11.77 -0.95 -13.52
N LEU A 313 11.73 -1.19 -12.21
CA LEU A 313 11.37 -0.18 -11.22
C LEU A 313 12.35 1.01 -11.24
N GLY A 314 13.63 0.74 -11.47
CA GLY A 314 14.66 1.76 -11.57
C GLY A 314 14.57 2.64 -12.83
N GLU A 315 13.67 2.35 -13.76
CA GLU A 315 13.50 3.14 -14.97
C GLU A 315 12.96 4.54 -14.66
N GLN A 316 13.56 5.54 -15.31
CA GLN A 316 13.24 6.94 -15.15
C GLN A 316 12.77 7.48 -16.51
N PRO A 317 11.92 8.53 -16.55
CA PRO A 317 11.52 9.16 -17.82
C PRO A 317 12.72 9.65 -18.63
N PHE A 318 13.79 10.04 -17.95
CA PHE A 318 15.08 10.36 -18.54
C PHE A 318 16.24 10.00 -17.61
N GLY A 319 17.41 9.84 -18.22
CA GLY A 319 18.62 9.41 -17.54
C GLY A 319 18.80 7.90 -17.60
N LYS A 320 19.76 7.40 -16.82
CA LYS A 320 20.02 5.98 -16.70
C LYS A 320 19.12 5.37 -15.64
N ASN A 321 18.81 4.09 -15.82
CA ASN A 321 18.14 3.28 -14.83
C ASN A 321 19.01 3.18 -13.57
N TYR A 322 18.47 3.57 -12.41
CA TYR A 322 19.24 3.69 -11.18
C TYR A 322 19.34 2.39 -10.37
N LEU A 323 18.55 1.37 -10.69
CA LEU A 323 18.56 0.06 -10.01
C LEU A 323 19.11 -1.08 -10.85
N ALA A 324 19.10 -0.96 -12.18
CA ALA A 324 19.49 -2.06 -13.08
C ALA A 324 20.88 -2.66 -12.78
N ALA A 325 21.86 -1.82 -12.44
CA ALA A 325 23.21 -2.29 -12.09
C ALA A 325 23.29 -2.98 -10.72
N TYR A 326 22.31 -2.75 -9.84
CA TYR A 326 22.30 -3.21 -8.45
C TYR A 326 21.28 -4.30 -8.18
N ALA A 327 20.42 -4.66 -9.14
CA ALA A 327 19.32 -5.62 -8.93
C ALA A 327 19.77 -6.97 -8.33
N GLN A 328 20.86 -7.53 -8.85
CA GLN A 328 21.45 -8.77 -8.32
C GLN A 328 22.03 -8.60 -6.91
N MET A 329 22.61 -7.44 -6.62
CA MET A 329 23.12 -7.14 -5.28
C MET A 329 21.97 -7.01 -4.28
N ILE A 330 20.92 -6.27 -4.64
CA ILE A 330 19.73 -6.05 -3.80
C ILE A 330 19.06 -7.38 -3.40
N LEU A 331 19.07 -8.38 -4.29
CA LEU A 331 18.44 -9.68 -3.99
C LEU A 331 19.28 -10.63 -3.14
N ASN A 332 20.59 -10.43 -3.08
CA ASN A 332 21.49 -11.33 -2.38
C ASN A 332 22.06 -10.72 -1.09
N ASP A 333 21.93 -9.40 -0.92
CA ASP A 333 22.45 -8.70 0.25
C ASP A 333 21.39 -8.63 1.38
N PRO A 334 21.71 -9.18 2.57
CA PRO A 334 20.85 -9.16 3.75
C PRO A 334 20.33 -7.77 4.15
N ILE A 335 21.06 -6.70 3.82
CA ILE A 335 20.62 -5.33 4.11
C ILE A 335 19.24 -5.04 3.48
N PHE A 336 18.97 -5.63 2.31
CA PHE A 336 17.71 -5.41 1.59
C PHE A 336 16.68 -6.51 1.87
N THR A 337 17.11 -7.76 2.04
CA THR A 337 16.21 -8.91 2.16
C THR A 337 15.76 -9.20 3.58
N ASP A 338 16.59 -8.96 4.59
CA ASP A 338 16.28 -9.41 5.94
C ASP A 338 15.21 -8.54 6.62
N VAL A 339 14.37 -9.19 7.41
CA VAL A 339 13.44 -8.52 8.32
C VAL A 339 14.14 -8.30 9.65
N ARG A 340 14.60 -7.06 9.88
CA ARG A 340 15.41 -6.68 11.05
C ARG A 340 14.59 -6.60 12.35
N ASP A 341 13.30 -6.30 12.26
CA ASP A 341 12.42 -6.29 13.42
C ASP A 341 12.09 -7.73 13.86
N ARG A 342 12.38 -8.05 15.12
CA ARG A 342 12.24 -9.41 15.65
C ARG A 342 10.79 -9.91 15.61
N SER A 343 9.82 -9.03 15.88
CA SER A 343 8.41 -9.41 15.90
C SER A 343 7.94 -9.75 14.49
N ASN A 344 8.23 -8.87 13.53
CA ASN A 344 7.93 -9.10 12.12
C ASN A 344 8.63 -10.36 11.59
N ALA A 345 9.89 -10.60 11.95
CA ALA A 345 10.62 -11.79 11.54
C ALA A 345 9.97 -13.09 12.06
N ASN A 346 9.49 -13.09 13.31
CA ASN A 346 8.78 -14.24 13.87
C ASN A 346 7.46 -14.52 13.14
N PHE A 347 6.67 -13.49 12.82
CA PHE A 347 5.42 -13.65 12.08
C PHE A 347 5.67 -14.11 10.64
N LEU A 348 6.69 -13.57 9.98
CA LEU A 348 7.09 -14.01 8.64
C LEU A 348 7.54 -15.48 8.67
N TRP A 349 8.31 -15.87 9.70
CA TRP A 349 8.69 -17.27 9.89
C TRP A 349 7.45 -18.17 10.06
N PHE A 350 6.47 -17.74 10.86
CA PHE A 350 5.22 -18.49 11.02
C PHE A 350 4.48 -18.68 9.69
N ILE A 351 4.33 -17.61 8.88
CA ILE A 351 3.71 -17.69 7.55
C ILE A 351 4.45 -18.68 6.64
N LYS A 352 5.78 -18.62 6.64
CA LYS A 352 6.62 -19.54 5.84
C LYS A 352 6.50 -20.97 6.33
N PHE A 353 6.45 -21.17 7.64
CA PHE A 353 6.31 -22.48 8.27
C PHE A 353 4.97 -23.12 7.90
N GLU A 354 3.86 -22.43 8.14
CA GLU A 354 2.50 -22.91 7.81
C GLU A 354 2.40 -23.31 6.33
N ARG A 355 3.02 -22.53 5.44
CA ARG A 355 3.05 -22.84 4.02
C ARG A 355 3.87 -24.08 3.70
N SER A 356 5.10 -24.18 4.21
CA SER A 356 5.93 -25.37 4.01
C SER A 356 5.26 -26.63 4.59
N PHE A 357 4.52 -26.47 5.68
CA PHE A 357 3.75 -27.56 6.28
C PHE A 357 2.58 -27.98 5.37
N ALA A 358 1.81 -27.03 4.84
CA ALA A 358 0.71 -27.31 3.92
C ALA A 358 1.20 -27.94 2.60
N GLU A 359 2.33 -27.47 2.06
CA GLU A 359 2.97 -28.05 0.85
C GLU A 359 3.38 -29.52 1.11
N VAL A 360 4.05 -29.80 2.23
CA VAL A 360 4.43 -31.17 2.62
C VAL A 360 3.20 -32.05 2.90
N GLU A 361 2.16 -31.52 3.54
CA GLU A 361 0.92 -32.26 3.78
C GLU A 361 0.24 -32.64 2.45
N GLN A 362 0.19 -31.71 1.49
CA GLN A 362 -0.35 -31.98 0.16
C GLN A 362 0.49 -33.01 -0.61
N GLU A 363 1.82 -32.94 -0.53
CA GLU A 363 2.73 -33.94 -1.11
C GLU A 363 2.50 -35.33 -0.49
N LEU A 364 2.30 -35.42 0.83
CA LEU A 364 1.99 -36.68 1.51
C LEU A 364 0.62 -37.24 1.09
N GLN A 365 -0.41 -36.39 1.02
CA GLN A 365 -1.75 -36.80 0.60
C GLN A 365 -1.80 -37.27 -0.87
N THR A 366 -1.05 -36.62 -1.76
CA THR A 366 -0.93 -37.03 -3.17
C THR A 366 -0.11 -38.32 -3.30
N SER A 367 0.98 -38.47 -2.54
CA SER A 367 1.79 -39.69 -2.48
C SER A 367 1.00 -40.90 -1.97
N GLU A 368 0.14 -40.72 -0.96
CA GLU A 368 -0.76 -41.78 -0.48
C GLU A 368 -1.86 -42.14 -1.49
N ALA A 369 -2.34 -41.17 -2.28
CA ALA A 369 -3.32 -41.40 -3.34
C ALA A 369 -2.71 -42.21 -4.51
N ASP A 370 -1.45 -41.96 -4.86
CA ASP A 370 -0.75 -42.71 -5.91
C ASP A 370 -0.34 -44.12 -5.43
N GLN A 371 0.05 -44.29 -4.16
CA GLN A 371 0.27 -45.62 -3.57
C GLN A 371 -1.02 -46.46 -3.54
N LYS A 372 -2.19 -45.86 -3.30
CA LYS A 372 -3.48 -46.59 -3.37
C LYS A 372 -3.90 -46.96 -4.80
N ARG A 373 -3.43 -46.24 -5.82
CA ARG A 373 -3.69 -46.57 -7.24
C ARG A 373 -2.82 -47.72 -7.75
N ASP A 374 -1.56 -47.80 -7.33
CA ASP A 374 -0.66 -48.88 -7.73
C ASP A 374 -1.01 -50.24 -7.10
N VAL A 375 -1.55 -50.24 -5.87
CA VAL A 375 -2.02 -51.49 -5.24
C VAL A 375 -3.22 -52.08 -5.99
N HIS A 376 -4.07 -51.26 -6.63
CA HIS A 376 -5.23 -51.76 -7.37
C HIS A 376 -4.89 -52.35 -8.75
N HIS A 377 -3.75 -51.98 -9.36
CA HIS A 377 -3.30 -52.58 -10.63
C HIS A 377 -2.52 -53.89 -10.44
N ALA A 378 -1.94 -54.11 -9.26
CA ALA A 378 -1.22 -55.35 -8.94
C ALA A 378 -2.14 -56.53 -8.59
N PHE A 379 -3.39 -56.28 -8.15
CA PHE A 379 -4.33 -57.35 -7.78
C PHE A 379 -5.23 -57.87 -8.92
N PHE A 380 -5.28 -57.20 -10.08
CA PHE A 380 -6.13 -57.62 -11.20
C PHE A 380 -5.39 -58.22 -12.41
N ASN A 381 -4.06 -58.35 -12.36
CA ASN A 381 -3.27 -58.86 -13.49
C ASN A 381 -2.61 -60.24 -13.28
N ASN A 382 -2.92 -60.94 -12.18
CA ASN A 382 -2.25 -62.21 -11.85
C ASN A 382 -2.99 -63.50 -12.29
N ASP A 383 -4.10 -63.41 -13.03
CA ASP A 383 -4.91 -64.60 -13.40
C ASP A 383 -4.88 -64.97 -14.90
N GLN A 384 -3.96 -64.43 -15.72
CA GLN A 384 -3.81 -64.84 -17.11
C GLN A 384 -2.36 -64.89 -17.59
N GLN A 385 -1.50 -65.71 -16.98
CA GLN A 385 -0.28 -66.16 -17.68
C GLN A 385 0.39 -67.39 -17.06
N ASP A 386 -0.34 -68.51 -16.97
CA ASP A 386 0.27 -69.83 -16.84
C ASP A 386 -0.41 -70.81 -17.80
N ASP A 387 0.03 -70.78 -19.07
CA ASP A 387 0.13 -71.97 -19.92
C ASP A 387 0.71 -71.60 -21.30
N LYS A 388 2.03 -71.78 -21.45
CA LYS A 388 2.68 -72.42 -22.60
C LYS A 388 4.19 -72.25 -22.55
N THR A 389 4.83 -73.21 -21.90
CA THR A 389 6.26 -73.49 -22.04
C THR A 389 6.51 -74.28 -23.33
N ALA A 390 7.69 -74.03 -23.91
CA ALA A 390 8.49 -74.92 -24.77
C ALA A 390 8.34 -74.80 -26.30
N GLN A 391 9.35 -74.19 -26.93
CA GLN A 391 10.33 -74.94 -27.73
C GLN A 391 11.57 -74.08 -28.10
N ARG A 392 12.76 -74.66 -27.85
CA ARG A 392 14.08 -74.62 -28.57
C ARG A 392 14.54 -73.33 -29.28
N SER A 393 15.83 -72.98 -29.38
CA SER A 393 17.12 -73.59 -29.03
C SER A 393 18.25 -72.58 -29.38
N GLU A 394 19.27 -72.49 -28.52
CA GLU A 394 20.71 -72.31 -28.78
C GLU A 394 21.23 -71.37 -29.90
N THR A 395 22.04 -70.36 -29.54
CA THR A 395 23.51 -70.30 -29.80
C THR A 395 24.13 -68.97 -29.29
N ASN A 396 25.28 -69.09 -28.61
CA ASN A 396 26.15 -68.04 -28.04
C ASN A 396 27.16 -67.49 -29.10
N PRO A 397 28.20 -66.70 -28.75
CA PRO A 397 28.22 -65.30 -28.25
C PRO A 397 29.23 -64.42 -29.07
N ALA A 398 29.23 -63.09 -28.88
CA ALA A 398 30.44 -62.22 -28.75
C ALA A 398 30.24 -60.75 -29.18
N SER A 399 30.86 -59.87 -28.37
CA SER A 399 31.57 -58.62 -28.73
C SER A 399 30.83 -57.30 -29.00
N GLY A 400 31.32 -56.24 -28.31
CA GLY A 400 31.37 -54.83 -28.75
C GLY A 400 30.18 -53.96 -28.34
N GLN A 401 30.15 -53.31 -27.17
CA GLN A 401 30.76 -51.99 -26.85
C GLN A 401 30.52 -50.86 -27.89
N ASN A 402 29.41 -50.16 -27.67
CA ASN A 402 29.20 -48.70 -27.56
C ASN A 402 29.69 -47.73 -28.66
N LEU A 403 28.73 -47.32 -29.50
CA LEU A 403 28.53 -46.01 -30.16
C LEU A 403 26.98 -45.84 -30.15
N SER A 404 26.29 -44.71 -30.03
CA SER A 404 26.52 -43.27 -30.15
C SER A 404 25.16 -42.59 -29.84
N GLU A 405 25.16 -41.31 -29.44
CA GLU A 405 24.06 -40.31 -29.61
C GLU A 405 22.72 -40.64 -28.89
N ASP A 406 21.92 -39.75 -28.32
CA ASP A 406 21.68 -38.33 -28.49
C ASP A 406 20.82 -37.90 -27.27
N THR A 407 21.34 -37.13 -26.33
CA THR A 407 20.51 -36.54 -25.25
C THR A 407 20.07 -35.14 -25.66
N ARG A 408 18.99 -35.08 -26.46
CA ARG A 408 18.21 -33.85 -26.64
C ARG A 408 17.63 -33.44 -25.29
N HIS A 409 18.12 -32.33 -24.77
CA HIS A 409 17.48 -31.61 -23.67
C HIS A 409 16.23 -30.94 -24.24
N ASP A 410 15.05 -31.43 -23.84
CA ASP A 410 13.79 -30.72 -24.02
C ASP A 410 13.79 -29.48 -23.12
N ILE A 411 14.24 -28.36 -23.69
CA ILE A 411 14.04 -27.03 -23.12
C ILE A 411 12.59 -26.66 -23.40
N ASN A 412 11.74 -26.79 -22.38
CA ASN A 412 10.42 -26.14 -22.36
C ASN A 412 10.63 -24.62 -22.27
N VAL A 413 10.80 -23.98 -23.42
CA VAL A 413 10.70 -22.53 -23.56
C VAL A 413 9.24 -22.14 -23.40
N ILE A 414 8.86 -21.67 -22.21
CA ILE A 414 7.58 -20.99 -21.99
C ILE A 414 7.70 -19.61 -22.63
N LYS A 415 7.10 -19.45 -23.81
CA LYS A 415 6.91 -18.16 -24.46
C LYS A 415 5.67 -17.50 -23.85
N ILE A 416 5.85 -16.46 -23.06
CA ILE A 416 4.75 -15.62 -22.57
C ILE A 416 4.59 -14.46 -23.58
N ASP A 417 3.64 -14.60 -24.49
CA ASP A 417 3.24 -13.52 -25.40
C ASP A 417 2.26 -12.59 -24.65
N PHE A 418 2.68 -11.37 -24.35
CA PHE A 418 1.76 -10.31 -23.92
C PHE A 418 1.05 -9.77 -25.16
N ALA A 419 -0.27 -9.94 -25.20
CA ALA A 419 -1.12 -9.46 -26.29
C ALA A 419 -0.99 -7.95 -26.47
N ALA A 420 -0.35 -7.54 -27.56
CA ALA A 420 -0.46 -6.19 -28.10
C ALA A 420 -1.83 -6.05 -28.76
N HIS A 421 -2.72 -5.23 -28.18
CA HIS A 421 -3.92 -4.76 -28.87
C HIS A 421 -3.47 -3.86 -30.03
N GLN A 422 -3.44 -4.42 -31.24
CA GLN A 422 -3.44 -3.62 -32.46
C GLN A 422 -4.86 -3.12 -32.72
N SER A 423 -4.98 -1.81 -32.87
CA SER A 423 -6.18 -1.14 -33.36
C SER A 423 -6.37 -1.43 -34.84
N GLU A 424 -7.40 -2.20 -35.18
CA GLU A 424 -7.86 -2.31 -36.55
C GLU A 424 -8.59 -1.02 -36.96
N GLN A 425 -8.01 -0.35 -37.95
CA GLN A 425 -8.67 0.66 -38.76
C GLN A 425 -9.82 0.03 -39.52
N SER A 426 -11.03 0.61 -39.42
CA SER A 426 -12.07 0.42 -40.43
C SER A 426 -12.22 1.72 -41.23
N GLU A 427 -11.46 1.78 -42.33
CA GLU A 427 -11.88 2.54 -43.51
C GLU A 427 -12.96 1.72 -44.24
N HIS A 428 -14.18 2.26 -44.35
CA HIS A 428 -15.04 1.93 -45.47
C HIS A 428 -15.63 3.22 -46.05
N LYS A 429 -15.09 3.61 -47.20
CA LYS A 429 -15.76 4.44 -48.19
C LYS A 429 -16.79 3.61 -48.94
N SER A 430 -18.04 4.06 -48.92
CA SER A 430 -18.89 4.25 -50.11
C SER A 430 -19.90 5.32 -49.80
#